data_AF-A0A5N1BW98-F1
#
_entry.id   AF-A0A5N1BW98-F1
#
_cell.length_a   1.000
_cell.length_b   1.000
_cell.length_c   1.000
_cell.angle_alpha   90.00
_cell.angle_beta   90.00
_cell.angle_gamma   90.00
#
_symmetry.space_group_name_H-M   'P 1'
#
loop_
_entity.id
_entity.type
_entity.pdbx_description
1 polymer ?
#
loop_
_entity_poly.entity_id
_entity_poly.type
_entity_poly.pdbx_seq_one_letter_code
_entity_poly.pdbx_strand_id
1 'polypeptide(L)'
;MSNPLLEVIGTKYPILQGAMGGVAYHQLVAAVSEAGGLGIIASAGMDKETLHEEIRKTRELTDKPFGVNLMLMSPNIADMIEVIAEEKVPVVTTGAGNPKPVIEPLHQAGCKVIPVVATARQAAKMEAAGVDAVVCEGNEAGGHIGTVATMTLTRAVSKAVKIPVVTAGGVADGHGLAAAFALGASGAQLGTVLVASEEAPIADNYKEATVSAQENSTFEMAREIGSPIRLLQTKGSDHLQEIIDNGGGREDFEPVSLELLVKGAKGDTENGTVTIGQIAGVVEEVRPVKEILDSMIEEADQVISSLSIL
;
A
#
# COMPACT_ATOMS: atom_id res chain seq x y z
N MET A 1 -18.50 -19.55 2.79
CA MET A 1 -17.49 -19.86 1.75
C MET A 1 -16.17 -19.31 2.24
N SER A 2 -15.06 -20.04 2.05
CA SER A 2 -13.71 -19.53 2.35
C SER A 2 -13.40 -18.35 1.42
N ASN A 3 -12.85 -17.25 1.95
CA ASN A 3 -12.42 -16.13 1.12
C ASN A 3 -11.10 -16.53 0.41
N PRO A 4 -11.05 -16.54 -0.93
CA PRO A 4 -9.89 -17.06 -1.67
C PRO A 4 -8.62 -16.24 -1.45
N LEU A 5 -8.72 -14.97 -1.04
CA LEU A 5 -7.55 -14.19 -0.66
C LEU A 5 -6.87 -14.76 0.60
N LEU A 6 -7.65 -15.21 1.59
CA LEU A 6 -7.11 -15.77 2.84
C LEU A 6 -6.29 -17.04 2.60
N GLU A 7 -6.65 -17.82 1.59
CA GLU A 7 -5.89 -19.00 1.16
C GLU A 7 -4.53 -18.64 0.54
N VAL A 8 -4.43 -17.43 -0.06
CA VAL A 8 -3.18 -16.89 -0.59
C VAL A 8 -2.31 -16.32 0.51
N ILE A 9 -2.86 -15.46 1.38
CA ILE A 9 -2.04 -14.68 2.33
C ILE A 9 -1.88 -15.34 3.70
N GLY A 10 -2.71 -16.33 4.05
CA GLY A 10 -2.60 -17.09 5.30
C GLY A 10 -2.98 -16.31 6.57
N THR A 11 -3.74 -15.23 6.44
CA THR A 11 -4.11 -14.34 7.56
C THR A 11 -5.56 -14.58 8.02
N LYS A 12 -5.97 -13.87 9.08
CA LYS A 12 -7.34 -13.93 9.62
C LYS A 12 -8.30 -13.06 8.80
N TYR A 13 -7.85 -11.85 8.45
CA TYR A 13 -8.64 -10.85 7.75
C TYR A 13 -8.10 -10.63 6.33
N PRO A 14 -8.99 -10.38 5.34
CA PRO A 14 -8.61 -10.13 3.95
C PRO A 14 -8.13 -8.67 3.76
N ILE A 15 -7.23 -8.26 4.65
CA ILE A 15 -6.72 -6.90 4.76
C ILE A 15 -5.20 -6.94 4.62
N LEU A 16 -4.68 -6.14 3.70
CA LEU A 16 -3.25 -5.89 3.53
C LEU A 16 -2.94 -4.50 4.06
N GLN A 17 -1.79 -4.33 4.71
CA GLN A 17 -1.20 -3.00 4.90
C GLN A 17 -0.40 -2.63 3.65
N GLY A 18 -0.71 -1.50 3.03
CA GLY A 18 -0.02 -1.02 1.83
C GLY A 18 1.41 -0.60 2.14
N ALA A 19 2.35 -0.96 1.27
CA ALA A 19 3.77 -0.69 1.49
C ALA A 19 4.11 0.80 1.37
N MET A 20 4.19 1.47 2.52
CA MET A 20 4.39 2.91 2.63
C MET A 20 5.85 3.22 2.97
N GLY A 21 6.57 3.84 2.04
CA GLY A 21 7.95 4.28 2.28
C GLY A 21 8.03 5.25 3.47
N GLY A 22 8.98 5.01 4.39
CA GLY A 22 9.12 5.80 5.61
C GLY A 22 8.10 5.49 6.71
N VAL A 23 7.19 4.53 6.52
CA VAL A 23 6.17 4.14 7.51
C VAL A 23 6.18 2.64 7.78
N ALA A 24 6.20 1.83 6.73
CA ALA A 24 6.00 0.38 6.82
C ALA A 24 7.28 -0.38 7.19
N TYR A 25 7.72 -0.20 8.43
CA TYR A 25 8.81 -0.93 9.10
C TYR A 25 8.27 -1.98 10.06
N HIS A 26 9.17 -2.77 10.66
CA HIS A 26 8.83 -3.91 11.52
C HIS A 26 7.77 -3.62 12.60
N GLN A 27 7.72 -2.42 13.20
CA GLN A 27 6.73 -2.08 14.23
C GLN A 27 5.30 -2.14 13.70
N LEU A 28 5.01 -1.43 12.60
CA LEU A 28 3.69 -1.41 11.99
C LEU A 28 3.35 -2.77 11.36
N VAL A 29 4.33 -3.38 10.68
CA VAL A 29 4.16 -4.66 10.00
C VAL A 29 3.77 -5.75 10.99
N ALA A 30 4.49 -5.88 12.10
CA ALA A 30 4.17 -6.85 13.13
C ALA A 30 2.81 -6.59 13.78
N ALA A 31 2.46 -5.32 14.06
CA ALA A 31 1.17 -4.95 14.62
C ALA A 31 0.00 -5.35 13.72
N VAL A 32 0.10 -5.11 12.40
CA VAL A 32 -0.92 -5.52 11.42
C VAL A 32 -1.04 -7.03 11.34
N SER A 33 0.09 -7.75 11.32
CA SER A 33 0.08 -9.21 11.27
C SER A 33 -0.50 -9.84 12.55
N GLU A 34 -0.18 -9.31 13.73
CA GLU A 34 -0.79 -9.74 15.01
C GLU A 34 -2.29 -9.42 15.10
N ALA A 35 -2.71 -8.27 14.57
CA ALA A 35 -4.13 -7.91 14.47
C ALA A 35 -4.91 -8.82 13.50
N GLY A 36 -4.21 -9.60 12.67
CA GLY A 36 -4.80 -10.60 11.78
C GLY A 36 -4.88 -10.19 10.32
N GLY A 37 -4.38 -9.01 9.95
CA GLY A 37 -4.12 -8.64 8.56
C GLY A 37 -2.78 -9.17 8.04
N LEU A 38 -2.38 -8.74 6.84
CA LEU A 38 -1.03 -8.97 6.32
C LEU A 38 -0.22 -7.66 6.41
N GLY A 39 0.70 -7.58 7.35
CA GLY A 39 1.72 -6.51 7.38
C GLY A 39 2.68 -6.66 6.20
N ILE A 40 3.17 -5.57 5.62
CA ILE A 40 4.06 -5.58 4.45
C ILE A 40 5.19 -4.55 4.63
N ILE A 41 6.43 -5.03 4.77
CA ILE A 41 7.63 -4.19 4.83
C ILE A 41 7.81 -3.45 3.49
N ALA A 42 8.03 -2.14 3.53
CA ALA A 42 8.42 -1.37 2.34
C ALA A 42 9.94 -1.37 2.17
N SER A 43 10.47 -2.16 1.23
CA SER A 43 11.93 -2.30 1.03
C SER A 43 12.56 -1.19 0.17
N ALA A 44 11.77 -0.25 -0.35
CA ALA A 44 12.29 0.81 -1.20
C ALA A 44 13.36 1.63 -0.45
N GLY A 45 14.56 1.72 -1.05
CA GLY A 45 15.71 2.42 -0.45
C GLY A 45 16.54 1.60 0.55
N MET A 46 16.15 0.36 0.85
CA MET A 46 16.95 -0.55 1.69
C MET A 46 18.05 -1.25 0.89
N ASP A 47 19.16 -1.54 1.56
CA ASP A 47 20.16 -2.50 1.11
C ASP A 47 19.88 -3.92 1.66
N LYS A 48 20.75 -4.87 1.31
CA LYS A 48 20.57 -6.29 1.63
C LYS A 48 20.50 -6.50 3.14
N GLU A 49 21.43 -5.89 3.85
CA GLU A 49 21.59 -5.98 5.30
C GLU A 49 20.40 -5.36 6.03
N THR A 50 19.94 -4.19 5.60
CA THR A 50 18.78 -3.50 6.20
C THR A 50 17.51 -4.32 6.05
N LEU A 51 17.25 -4.87 4.86
CA LEU A 51 16.07 -5.72 4.65
C LEU A 51 16.12 -6.98 5.53
N HIS A 52 17.30 -7.59 5.63
CA HIS A 52 17.52 -8.79 6.45
C HIS A 52 17.29 -8.51 7.94
N GLU A 53 17.70 -7.34 8.43
CA GLU A 53 17.47 -6.89 9.81
C GLU A 53 15.99 -6.59 10.06
N GLU A 54 15.31 -5.88 9.16
CA GLU A 54 13.89 -5.55 9.29
C GLU A 54 13.00 -6.80 9.30
N ILE A 55 13.31 -7.80 8.48
CA ILE A 55 12.62 -9.10 8.49
C ILE A 55 12.79 -9.79 9.86
N ARG A 56 14.00 -9.80 10.41
CA ARG A 56 14.28 -10.44 11.71
C ARG A 56 13.59 -9.72 12.86
N LYS A 57 13.64 -8.38 12.90
CA LYS A 57 12.91 -7.58 13.89
C LYS A 57 11.40 -7.80 13.82
N THR A 58 10.86 -7.96 12.61
CA THR A 58 9.44 -8.30 12.44
C THR A 58 9.13 -9.67 13.09
N ARG A 59 9.99 -10.67 12.87
CA ARG A 59 9.85 -12.02 13.47
C ARG A 59 10.04 -12.06 14.98
N GLU A 60 10.78 -11.11 15.55
CA GLU A 60 10.89 -10.97 17.01
C GLU A 60 9.57 -10.51 17.64
N LEU A 61 8.72 -9.83 16.86
CA LEU A 61 7.45 -9.26 17.32
C LEU A 61 6.23 -10.12 16.96
N THR A 62 6.31 -10.98 15.94
CA THR A 62 5.19 -11.82 15.50
C THR A 62 5.62 -13.13 14.85
N ASP A 63 4.85 -14.19 15.11
CA ASP A 63 4.92 -15.47 14.39
C ASP A 63 3.92 -15.55 13.21
N LYS A 64 3.14 -14.49 12.97
CA LYS A 64 2.12 -14.44 11.91
C LYS A 64 2.74 -14.12 10.55
N PRO A 65 2.06 -14.48 9.43
CA PRO A 65 2.54 -14.11 8.10
C PRO A 65 2.65 -12.60 7.91
N PHE A 66 3.70 -12.17 7.22
CA PHE A 66 3.90 -10.81 6.73
C PHE A 66 4.55 -10.86 5.35
N GLY A 67 4.51 -9.75 4.62
CA GLY A 67 5.11 -9.64 3.30
C GLY A 67 6.24 -8.62 3.22
N VAL A 68 6.87 -8.61 2.06
CA VAL A 68 7.85 -7.58 1.66
C VAL A 68 7.41 -7.01 0.30
N ASN A 69 7.38 -5.69 0.17
CA ASN A 69 7.19 -5.02 -1.10
C ASN A 69 8.52 -4.78 -1.78
N LEU A 70 8.63 -5.13 -3.06
CA LEU A 70 9.78 -4.86 -3.91
C LEU A 70 9.50 -3.72 -4.89
N MET A 71 10.38 -2.72 -4.88
CA MET A 71 10.47 -1.72 -5.94
C MET A 71 11.32 -2.28 -7.08
N LEU A 72 10.67 -2.75 -8.15
CA LEU A 72 11.33 -3.51 -9.22
C LEU A 72 12.28 -2.67 -10.10
N MET A 73 12.20 -1.35 -9.98
CA MET A 73 13.13 -0.43 -10.62
C MET A 73 14.44 -0.25 -9.83
N SER A 74 14.53 -0.77 -8.60
CA SER A 74 15.74 -0.65 -7.79
C SER A 74 16.91 -1.47 -8.37
N PRO A 75 18.13 -0.93 -8.38
CA PRO A 75 19.29 -1.60 -8.98
C PRO A 75 19.71 -2.87 -8.23
N ASN A 76 19.37 -2.99 -6.94
CA ASN A 76 19.72 -4.11 -6.04
C ASN A 76 18.62 -5.18 -5.94
N ILE A 77 17.68 -5.25 -6.90
CA ILE A 77 16.53 -6.16 -6.84
C ILE A 77 16.92 -7.65 -6.69
N ALA A 78 18.03 -8.06 -7.28
CA ALA A 78 18.54 -9.43 -7.16
C ALA A 78 18.90 -9.78 -5.71
N ASP A 79 19.58 -8.85 -5.01
CA ASP A 79 19.97 -9.01 -3.61
C ASP A 79 18.74 -9.08 -2.71
N MET A 80 17.69 -8.29 -3.02
CA MET A 80 16.44 -8.31 -2.25
C MET A 80 15.72 -9.66 -2.38
N ILE A 81 15.70 -10.25 -3.59
CA ILE A 81 15.10 -11.57 -3.84
C ILE A 81 15.87 -12.66 -3.09
N GLU A 82 17.20 -12.55 -3.04
CA GLU A 82 18.04 -13.48 -2.27
C GLU A 82 17.68 -13.45 -0.79
N VAL A 83 17.59 -12.27 -0.17
CA VAL A 83 17.19 -12.13 1.25
C VAL A 83 15.79 -12.68 1.50
N ILE A 84 14.83 -12.37 0.62
CA ILE A 84 13.46 -12.89 0.70
C ILE A 84 13.44 -14.42 0.68
N ALA A 85 14.28 -15.03 -0.16
CA ALA A 85 14.38 -16.49 -0.27
C ALA A 85 15.07 -17.12 0.94
N GLU A 86 16.18 -16.53 1.40
CA GLU A 86 16.91 -16.97 2.59
C GLU A 86 16.04 -16.91 3.85
N GLU A 87 15.33 -15.80 4.03
CA GLU A 87 14.43 -15.59 5.15
C GLU A 87 13.08 -16.29 4.95
N LYS A 88 12.74 -16.82 3.77
CA LYS A 88 11.46 -17.49 3.48
C LYS A 88 10.24 -16.60 3.78
N VAL A 89 10.25 -15.38 3.24
CA VAL A 89 9.12 -14.46 3.36
C VAL A 89 7.92 -15.04 2.61
N PRO A 90 6.72 -15.15 3.21
CA PRO A 90 5.60 -15.87 2.61
C PRO A 90 4.92 -15.10 1.47
N VAL A 91 4.91 -13.76 1.50
CA VAL A 91 4.22 -12.93 0.50
C VAL A 91 5.14 -11.82 0.00
N VAL A 92 5.15 -11.61 -1.31
CA VAL A 92 5.84 -10.48 -1.94
C VAL A 92 4.84 -9.66 -2.74
N THR A 93 4.79 -8.36 -2.45
CA THR A 93 4.12 -7.41 -3.32
C THR A 93 5.13 -6.70 -4.21
N THR A 94 4.70 -6.23 -5.38
CA THR A 94 5.60 -5.50 -6.28
C THR A 94 4.97 -4.18 -6.73
N GLY A 95 5.74 -3.11 -6.64
CA GLY A 95 5.36 -1.76 -7.07
C GLY A 95 5.79 -1.47 -8.50
N ALA A 96 6.32 -0.26 -8.73
CA ALA A 96 6.75 0.19 -10.05
C ALA A 96 7.79 -0.74 -10.70
N GLY A 97 7.53 -1.12 -11.96
CA GLY A 97 8.43 -1.92 -12.82
C GLY A 97 7.75 -3.12 -13.46
N ASN A 98 8.54 -4.07 -13.96
CA ASN A 98 8.04 -5.29 -14.62
C ASN A 98 8.24 -6.51 -13.71
N PRO A 99 7.18 -7.10 -13.12
CA PRO A 99 7.33 -8.24 -12.21
C PRO A 99 7.66 -9.55 -12.91
N LYS A 100 7.46 -9.67 -14.23
CA LYS A 100 7.63 -10.94 -14.96
C LYS A 100 8.96 -11.67 -14.68
N PRO A 101 10.12 -10.99 -14.62
CA PRO A 101 11.39 -11.67 -14.36
C PRO A 101 11.54 -12.21 -12.94
N VAL A 102 10.78 -11.68 -11.97
CA VAL A 102 10.92 -12.03 -10.55
C VAL A 102 9.89 -13.03 -10.06
N ILE A 103 8.78 -13.25 -10.80
CA ILE A 103 7.70 -14.16 -10.38
C ILE A 103 8.22 -15.58 -10.16
N GLU A 104 8.89 -16.17 -11.15
CA GLU A 104 9.36 -17.56 -11.07
C GLU A 104 10.40 -17.75 -9.95
N PRO A 105 11.45 -16.91 -9.81
CA PRO A 105 12.35 -16.98 -8.66
C PRO A 105 11.64 -16.90 -7.30
N LEU A 106 10.66 -16.01 -7.16
CA LEU A 106 9.90 -15.85 -5.92
C LEU A 106 9.01 -17.06 -5.63
N HIS A 107 8.37 -17.65 -6.64
CA HIS A 107 7.61 -18.89 -6.49
C HIS A 107 8.52 -20.07 -6.10
N GLN A 108 9.72 -20.17 -6.66
CA GLN A 108 10.70 -21.18 -6.28
C GLN A 108 11.19 -21.02 -4.83
N ALA A 109 11.21 -19.78 -4.33
CA ALA A 109 11.46 -19.47 -2.93
C ALA A 109 10.25 -19.77 -2.00
N GLY A 110 9.11 -20.18 -2.56
CA GLY A 110 7.88 -20.47 -1.83
C GLY A 110 7.01 -19.25 -1.52
N CYS A 111 7.33 -18.08 -2.08
CA CYS A 111 6.55 -16.87 -1.89
C CYS A 111 5.26 -16.89 -2.71
N LYS A 112 4.24 -16.18 -2.23
CA LYS A 112 3.10 -15.71 -3.01
C LYS A 112 3.39 -14.35 -3.59
N VAL A 113 3.04 -14.12 -4.87
CA VAL A 113 3.36 -12.86 -5.56
C VAL A 113 2.09 -12.09 -5.86
N ILE A 114 2.02 -10.84 -5.40
CA ILE A 114 0.84 -9.97 -5.50
C ILE A 114 1.25 -8.59 -6.03
N PRO A 115 1.33 -8.37 -7.35
CA PRO A 115 1.69 -7.07 -7.92
C PRO A 115 0.58 -6.02 -7.75
N VAL A 116 0.99 -4.75 -7.67
CA VAL A 116 0.09 -3.60 -7.78
C VAL A 116 -0.14 -3.28 -9.27
N VAL A 117 -1.41 -3.05 -9.64
CA VAL A 117 -1.84 -2.73 -11.00
C VAL A 117 -2.78 -1.53 -11.01
N ALA A 118 -2.70 -0.71 -12.05
CA ALA A 118 -3.54 0.48 -12.22
C ALA A 118 -4.55 0.34 -13.38
N THR A 119 -4.60 -0.83 -14.03
CA THR A 119 -5.52 -1.10 -15.14
C THR A 119 -5.92 -2.58 -15.21
N ALA A 120 -7.12 -2.86 -15.71
CA ALA A 120 -7.57 -4.24 -15.98
C ALA A 120 -6.66 -4.98 -16.99
N ARG A 121 -6.05 -4.26 -17.94
CA ARG A 121 -5.07 -4.84 -18.87
C ARG A 121 -3.81 -5.32 -18.17
N GLN A 122 -3.28 -4.55 -17.21
CA GLN A 122 -2.15 -4.97 -16.40
C GLN A 122 -2.53 -6.19 -15.56
N ALA A 123 -3.69 -6.17 -14.89
CA ALA A 123 -4.19 -7.31 -14.11
C ALA A 123 -4.22 -8.61 -14.93
N ALA A 124 -4.82 -8.59 -16.12
CA ALA A 124 -4.88 -9.77 -17.00
C ALA A 124 -3.50 -10.25 -17.45
N LYS A 125 -2.55 -9.33 -17.66
CA LYS A 125 -1.15 -9.70 -17.95
C LYS A 125 -0.46 -10.35 -16.75
N MET A 126 -0.75 -9.90 -15.52
CA MET A 126 -0.20 -10.46 -14.30
C MET A 126 -0.76 -11.85 -14.05
N GLU A 127 -2.07 -12.05 -14.21
CA GLU A 127 -2.69 -13.37 -14.12
C GLU A 127 -2.08 -14.34 -15.15
N ALA A 128 -1.92 -13.91 -16.41
CA ALA A 128 -1.27 -14.73 -17.43
C ALA A 128 0.21 -15.04 -17.14
N ALA A 129 0.86 -14.25 -16.27
CA ALA A 129 2.22 -14.49 -15.79
C ALA A 129 2.27 -15.38 -14.53
N GLY A 130 1.12 -15.80 -13.99
CA GLY A 130 1.02 -16.78 -12.91
C GLY A 130 0.97 -16.21 -11.50
N VAL A 131 0.76 -14.91 -11.30
CA VAL A 131 0.69 -14.32 -9.95
C VAL A 131 -0.50 -14.87 -9.14
N ASP A 132 -0.41 -14.80 -7.81
CA ASP A 132 -1.36 -15.44 -6.90
C ASP A 132 -2.58 -14.55 -6.58
N ALA A 133 -2.43 -13.24 -6.65
CA ALA A 133 -3.48 -12.23 -6.52
C ALA A 133 -3.00 -10.91 -7.16
N VAL A 134 -3.86 -9.90 -7.23
CA VAL A 134 -3.46 -8.53 -7.65
C VAL A 134 -4.01 -7.48 -6.69
N VAL A 135 -3.22 -6.45 -6.41
CA VAL A 135 -3.72 -5.21 -5.81
C VAL A 135 -4.09 -4.24 -6.93
N CYS A 136 -5.34 -3.77 -6.98
CA CYS A 136 -5.77 -2.75 -7.92
C CYS A 136 -5.95 -1.41 -7.20
N GLU A 137 -5.10 -0.44 -7.53
CA GLU A 137 -4.99 0.81 -6.79
C GLU A 137 -5.60 1.99 -7.55
N GLY A 138 -6.62 2.60 -6.96
CA GLY A 138 -7.29 3.78 -7.50
C GLY A 138 -6.47 5.05 -7.33
N ASN A 139 -6.80 6.08 -8.13
CA ASN A 139 -6.09 7.37 -8.12
C ASN A 139 -6.40 8.26 -6.90
N GLU A 140 -7.34 7.84 -6.05
CA GLU A 140 -7.60 8.42 -4.74
C GLU A 140 -6.61 7.94 -3.65
N ALA A 141 -5.76 6.94 -3.93
CA ALA A 141 -4.69 6.49 -3.03
C ALA A 141 -3.60 7.56 -2.82
N GLY A 142 -2.86 7.48 -1.72
CA GLY A 142 -1.68 8.34 -1.47
C GLY A 142 -0.42 7.78 -2.13
N GLY A 143 0.57 8.64 -2.39
CA GLY A 143 1.81 8.23 -3.06
C GLY A 143 1.65 8.16 -4.57
N HIS A 144 2.46 7.35 -5.25
CA HIS A 144 2.40 7.24 -6.71
C HIS A 144 1.11 6.59 -7.18
N ILE A 145 0.44 7.17 -8.18
CA ILE A 145 -0.93 6.76 -8.55
C ILE A 145 -1.15 6.53 -10.05
N GLY A 146 -2.17 5.75 -10.37
CA GLY A 146 -2.72 5.61 -11.72
C GLY A 146 -3.57 6.80 -12.17
N THR A 147 -4.53 6.52 -13.07
CA THR A 147 -5.51 7.50 -13.59
C THR A 147 -6.96 7.12 -13.31
N VAL A 148 -7.21 5.88 -12.89
CA VAL A 148 -8.54 5.30 -12.80
C VAL A 148 -8.93 5.22 -11.33
N ALA A 149 -10.11 5.72 -10.97
CA ALA A 149 -10.61 5.67 -9.60
C ALA A 149 -11.03 4.26 -9.16
N THR A 150 -10.91 3.96 -7.87
CA THR A 150 -11.16 2.63 -7.25
C THR A 150 -12.49 2.03 -7.69
N MET A 151 -13.58 2.81 -7.63
CA MET A 151 -14.92 2.35 -8.02
C MET A 151 -14.94 1.69 -9.40
N THR A 152 -14.29 2.32 -10.38
CA THR A 152 -14.24 1.83 -11.76
C THR A 152 -13.14 0.80 -11.98
N LEU A 153 -11.99 0.98 -11.34
CA LEU A 153 -10.83 0.11 -11.49
C LEU A 153 -11.11 -1.28 -10.92
N THR A 154 -11.58 -1.37 -9.67
CA THR A 154 -11.87 -2.63 -8.99
C THR A 154 -12.88 -3.45 -9.80
N ARG A 155 -13.98 -2.83 -10.24
CA ARG A 155 -15.01 -3.53 -11.03
C ARG A 155 -14.49 -4.01 -12.37
N ALA A 156 -13.64 -3.24 -13.04
CA ALA A 156 -13.03 -3.61 -14.31
C ALA A 156 -12.03 -4.76 -14.14
N VAL A 157 -11.18 -4.70 -13.11
CA VAL A 157 -10.19 -5.73 -12.79
C VAL A 157 -10.87 -7.03 -12.36
N SER A 158 -11.84 -6.98 -11.45
CA SER A 158 -12.57 -8.17 -10.98
C SER A 158 -13.36 -8.88 -12.09
N LYS A 159 -13.68 -8.20 -13.18
CA LYS A 159 -14.27 -8.81 -14.38
C LYS A 159 -13.22 -9.43 -15.31
N ALA A 160 -11.99 -8.90 -15.30
CA ALA A 160 -10.94 -9.26 -16.23
C ALA A 160 -10.11 -10.46 -15.80
N VAL A 161 -10.07 -10.78 -14.50
CA VAL A 161 -9.26 -11.87 -13.93
C VAL A 161 -10.10 -12.81 -13.07
N LYS A 162 -9.58 -14.02 -12.81
CA LYS A 162 -10.15 -15.04 -11.92
C LYS A 162 -9.42 -15.16 -10.59
N ILE A 163 -8.14 -14.76 -10.55
CA ILE A 163 -7.38 -14.67 -9.31
C ILE A 163 -7.98 -13.63 -8.33
N PRO A 164 -7.73 -13.75 -7.02
CA PRO A 164 -8.19 -12.77 -6.03
C PRO A 164 -7.76 -11.34 -6.36
N VAL A 165 -8.68 -10.40 -6.16
CA VAL A 165 -8.46 -8.97 -6.38
C VAL A 165 -8.51 -8.25 -5.04
N VAL A 166 -7.48 -7.49 -4.72
CA VAL A 166 -7.42 -6.62 -3.54
C VAL A 166 -7.64 -5.19 -4.00
N THR A 167 -8.62 -4.50 -3.44
CA THR A 167 -8.83 -3.07 -3.71
C THR A 167 -7.85 -2.22 -2.90
N ALA A 168 -7.24 -1.21 -3.50
CA ALA A 168 -6.45 -0.20 -2.79
C ALA A 168 -6.88 1.21 -3.20
N GLY A 169 -6.80 2.16 -2.25
CA GLY A 169 -7.23 3.55 -2.44
C GLY A 169 -8.69 3.75 -2.07
N GLY A 170 -8.96 4.67 -1.14
CA GLY A 170 -10.34 5.01 -0.75
C GLY A 170 -10.96 4.12 0.34
N VAL A 171 -10.19 3.26 1.03
CA VAL A 171 -10.71 2.39 2.10
C VAL A 171 -10.07 2.77 3.44
N ALA A 172 -10.90 3.14 4.42
CA ALA A 172 -10.48 3.47 5.78
C ALA A 172 -11.38 2.87 6.87
N ASP A 173 -12.58 2.40 6.53
CA ASP A 173 -13.60 1.90 7.45
C ASP A 173 -14.37 0.70 6.86
N GLY A 174 -15.36 0.20 7.59
CA GLY A 174 -16.19 -0.93 7.16
C GLY A 174 -17.07 -0.63 5.96
N HIS A 175 -17.45 0.64 5.74
CA HIS A 175 -18.20 1.05 4.56
C HIS A 175 -17.35 0.90 3.28
N GLY A 176 -16.11 1.37 3.32
CA GLY A 176 -15.16 1.20 2.23
C GLY A 176 -14.86 -0.28 1.95
N LEU A 177 -14.71 -1.09 3.00
CA LEU A 177 -14.50 -2.53 2.86
C LEU A 177 -15.71 -3.23 2.24
N ALA A 178 -16.92 -2.95 2.71
CA ALA A 178 -18.16 -3.48 2.15
C ALA A 178 -18.33 -3.10 0.66
N ALA A 179 -18.02 -1.85 0.30
CA ALA A 179 -18.03 -1.39 -1.08
C ALA A 179 -17.02 -2.15 -1.95
N ALA A 180 -15.80 -2.41 -1.45
CA ALA A 180 -14.80 -3.20 -2.16
C ALA A 180 -15.32 -4.63 -2.48
N PHE A 181 -15.94 -5.29 -1.51
CA PHE A 181 -16.56 -6.60 -1.72
C PHE A 181 -17.71 -6.54 -2.73
N ALA A 182 -18.57 -5.52 -2.67
CA ALA A 182 -19.65 -5.33 -3.64
C ALA A 182 -19.14 -5.13 -5.08
N LEU A 183 -17.95 -4.53 -5.25
CA LEU A 183 -17.28 -4.37 -6.55
C LEU A 183 -16.63 -5.66 -7.07
N GLY A 184 -16.60 -6.73 -6.26
CA GLY A 184 -16.04 -8.03 -6.58
C GLY A 184 -14.57 -8.20 -6.18
N ALA A 185 -14.06 -7.37 -5.26
CA ALA A 185 -12.79 -7.65 -4.61
C ALA A 185 -12.94 -8.80 -3.59
N SER A 186 -11.82 -9.45 -3.30
CA SER A 186 -11.69 -10.44 -2.25
C SER A 186 -11.12 -9.86 -0.95
N GLY A 187 -10.74 -8.58 -0.95
CA GLY A 187 -10.17 -7.89 0.20
C GLY A 187 -9.76 -6.45 -0.13
N ALA A 188 -9.12 -5.80 0.84
CA ALA A 188 -8.64 -4.42 0.71
C ALA A 188 -7.19 -4.26 1.16
N GLN A 189 -6.49 -3.29 0.59
CA GLN A 189 -5.19 -2.81 1.05
C GLN A 189 -5.36 -1.40 1.61
N LEU A 190 -4.92 -1.20 2.84
CA LEU A 190 -5.07 0.03 3.60
C LEU A 190 -3.74 0.78 3.66
N GLY A 191 -3.78 2.08 3.42
CA GLY A 191 -2.61 2.96 3.56
C GLY A 191 -2.87 4.02 4.63
N THR A 192 -3.53 5.11 4.22
CA THR A 192 -3.75 6.32 5.03
C THR A 192 -4.31 6.07 6.43
N VAL A 193 -5.29 5.20 6.61
CA VAL A 193 -5.83 4.89 7.96
C VAL A 193 -4.78 4.24 8.88
N LEU A 194 -3.84 3.48 8.33
CA LEU A 194 -2.75 2.85 9.09
C LEU A 194 -1.56 3.79 9.31
N VAL A 195 -1.46 4.91 8.58
CA VAL A 195 -0.55 6.01 8.95
C VAL A 195 -0.99 6.62 10.28
N ALA A 196 -2.30 6.77 10.47
CA ALA A 196 -2.93 7.26 11.70
C ALA A 196 -3.10 6.14 12.75
N SER A 197 -2.13 5.22 12.86
CA SER A 197 -2.12 4.23 13.94
C SER A 197 -1.06 4.54 14.99
N GLU A 198 -1.24 4.03 16.21
CA GLU A 198 -0.25 4.19 17.29
C GLU A 198 1.10 3.55 16.92
N GLU A 199 1.05 2.37 16.32
CA GLU A 199 2.18 1.50 16.00
C GLU A 199 2.96 1.96 14.76
N ALA A 200 2.42 2.86 13.95
CA ALA A 200 3.12 3.45 12.83
C ALA A 200 4.34 4.26 13.35
N PRO A 201 5.58 3.88 12.98
CA PRO A 201 6.82 4.53 13.45
C PRO A 201 7.10 5.83 12.67
N ILE A 202 6.10 6.71 12.64
CA ILE A 202 6.14 8.01 11.98
C ILE A 202 5.85 9.12 12.99
N ALA A 203 6.40 10.31 12.77
CA ALA A 203 6.24 11.44 13.69
C ALA A 203 4.76 11.83 13.88
N ASP A 204 4.42 12.24 15.10
CA ASP A 204 3.04 12.60 15.49
C ASP A 204 2.46 13.69 14.60
N ASN A 205 3.24 14.71 14.22
CA ASN A 205 2.81 15.76 13.30
C ASN A 205 2.29 15.22 11.95
N TYR A 206 2.82 14.08 11.48
CA TYR A 206 2.36 13.44 10.24
C TYR A 206 1.01 12.74 10.47
N LYS A 207 0.84 12.09 11.63
CA LYS A 207 -0.44 11.50 12.04
C LYS A 207 -1.49 12.59 12.21
N GLU A 208 -1.14 13.69 12.87
CA GLU A 208 -1.98 14.89 13.05
C GLU A 208 -2.39 15.51 11.71
N ALA A 209 -1.45 15.66 10.77
CA ALA A 209 -1.75 16.13 9.42
C ALA A 209 -2.70 15.18 8.67
N THR A 210 -2.61 13.87 8.93
CA THR A 210 -3.49 12.86 8.35
C THR A 210 -4.91 12.99 8.89
N VAL A 211 -5.10 13.05 10.22
CA VAL A 211 -6.43 13.15 10.84
C VAL A 211 -7.08 14.53 10.66
N SER A 212 -6.29 15.57 10.43
CA SER A 212 -6.79 16.93 10.18
C SER A 212 -7.22 17.16 8.73
N ALA A 213 -6.77 16.31 7.80
CA ALA A 213 -7.07 16.45 6.39
C ALA A 213 -8.56 16.23 6.13
N GLN A 214 -9.12 17.03 5.23
CA GLN A 214 -10.48 16.88 4.70
C GLN A 214 -10.44 16.09 3.40
N GLU A 215 -11.60 15.69 2.89
CA GLU A 215 -11.74 14.89 1.67
C GLU A 215 -11.11 15.54 0.42
N ASN A 216 -11.00 16.87 0.44
CA ASN A 216 -10.43 17.69 -0.63
C ASN A 216 -9.02 18.24 -0.33
N SER A 217 -8.37 17.83 0.76
CA SER A 217 -7.07 18.39 1.18
C SER A 217 -5.87 17.89 0.36
N THR A 218 -6.02 16.79 -0.39
CA THR A 218 -4.94 16.24 -1.22
C THR A 218 -5.11 16.61 -2.69
N PHE A 219 -4.00 16.72 -3.40
CA PHE A 219 -3.96 16.97 -4.83
C PHE A 219 -2.98 16.03 -5.52
N GLU A 220 -3.03 16.01 -6.85
CA GLU A 220 -2.13 15.23 -7.70
C GLU A 220 -1.18 16.17 -8.45
N MET A 221 0.09 15.77 -8.59
CA MET A 221 1.09 16.47 -9.40
C MET A 221 1.95 15.50 -10.21
N ALA A 222 2.89 16.02 -11.01
CA ALA A 222 3.96 15.27 -11.68
C ALA A 222 3.51 14.23 -12.73
N ARG A 223 2.28 14.34 -13.25
CA ARG A 223 1.77 13.44 -14.29
C ARG A 223 2.49 13.67 -15.62
N GLU A 224 2.76 14.92 -15.96
CA GLU A 224 3.44 15.39 -17.17
C GLU A 224 4.86 14.85 -17.32
N ILE A 225 5.54 14.56 -16.22
CA ILE A 225 6.88 13.94 -16.19
C ILE A 225 6.83 12.41 -16.00
N GLY A 226 5.63 11.82 -15.98
CA GLY A 226 5.44 10.37 -15.85
C GLY A 226 5.67 9.83 -14.44
N SER A 227 5.57 10.67 -13.41
CA SER A 227 5.68 10.28 -11.99
C SER A 227 4.51 10.81 -11.15
N PRO A 228 3.25 10.54 -11.53
CA PRO A 228 2.08 11.08 -10.84
C PRO A 228 2.05 10.64 -9.37
N ILE A 229 1.89 11.61 -8.47
CA ILE A 229 1.90 11.39 -7.02
C ILE A 229 0.79 12.21 -6.34
N ARG A 230 0.14 11.63 -5.33
CA ARG A 230 -0.87 12.29 -4.46
C ARG A 230 -0.32 12.56 -3.07
N LEU A 231 -0.48 13.81 -2.63
CA LEU A 231 -0.01 14.31 -1.34
C LEU A 231 -0.82 15.54 -0.89
N LEU A 232 -0.57 15.98 0.35
CA LEU A 232 -1.05 17.27 0.87
C LEU A 232 -0.26 18.44 0.29
N GLN A 233 -0.90 19.61 0.23
CA GLN A 233 -0.22 20.87 -0.06
C GLN A 233 0.69 21.28 1.10
N THR A 234 2.00 21.33 0.84
CA THR A 234 3.06 21.75 1.77
C THR A 234 4.12 22.57 1.02
N LYS A 235 5.04 23.24 1.73
CA LYS A 235 6.19 23.89 1.08
C LYS A 235 7.11 22.88 0.41
N GLY A 236 7.19 21.66 0.94
CA GLY A 236 7.88 20.55 0.29
C GLY A 236 7.24 20.21 -1.07
N SER A 237 5.91 20.17 -1.15
CA SER A 237 5.22 19.94 -2.43
C SER A 237 5.37 21.10 -3.41
N ASP A 238 5.42 22.35 -2.92
CA ASP A 238 5.73 23.51 -3.76
C ASP A 238 7.13 23.40 -4.36
N HIS A 239 8.11 22.96 -3.57
CA HIS A 239 9.47 22.73 -4.06
C HIS A 239 9.53 21.66 -5.15
N LEU A 240 8.74 20.59 -5.03
CA LEU A 240 8.62 19.58 -6.09
C LEU A 240 7.98 20.16 -7.36
N GLN A 241 7.03 21.07 -7.23
CA GLN A 241 6.39 21.72 -8.36
C GLN A 241 7.37 22.66 -9.08
N GLU A 242 8.23 23.37 -8.35
CA GLU A 242 9.29 24.20 -8.92
C GLU A 242 10.26 23.40 -9.82
N ILE A 243 10.56 22.14 -9.48
CA ILE A 243 11.40 21.28 -10.33
C ILE A 243 10.73 21.09 -11.70
N ILE A 244 9.43 20.80 -11.71
CA ILE A 244 8.65 20.59 -12.93
C ILE A 244 8.53 21.89 -13.73
N ASP A 245 8.22 23.01 -13.06
CA ASP A 245 8.06 24.32 -13.69
C ASP A 245 9.35 24.82 -14.34
N ASN A 246 10.51 24.42 -13.80
CA ASN A 246 11.83 24.69 -14.38
C ASN A 246 12.25 23.70 -15.48
N GLY A 247 11.36 22.78 -15.87
CA GLY A 247 11.59 21.81 -16.95
C GLY A 247 12.31 20.53 -16.51
N GLY A 248 12.42 20.27 -15.20
CA GLY A 248 12.99 19.06 -14.65
C GLY A 248 12.16 17.82 -15.00
N GLY A 249 12.84 16.70 -15.22
CA GLY A 249 12.21 15.42 -15.53
C GLY A 249 12.06 14.53 -14.30
N ARG A 250 11.65 13.29 -14.54
CA ARG A 250 11.53 12.26 -13.49
C ARG A 250 12.84 12.02 -12.73
N GLU A 251 13.98 12.08 -13.41
CA GLU A 251 15.30 11.85 -12.83
C GLU A 251 15.71 12.97 -11.85
N ASP A 252 15.22 14.19 -12.06
CA ASP A 252 15.43 15.33 -11.16
C ASP A 252 14.42 15.31 -9.99
N PHE A 253 13.21 14.83 -10.25
CA PHE A 253 12.09 14.83 -9.30
C PHE A 253 12.17 13.73 -8.24
N GLU A 254 12.34 12.46 -8.64
CA GLU A 254 12.18 11.30 -7.74
C GLU A 254 13.16 11.30 -6.56
N PRO A 255 14.46 11.64 -6.74
CA PRO A 255 15.40 11.70 -5.61
C PRO A 255 14.98 12.75 -4.57
N VAL A 256 14.56 13.94 -5.02
CA VAL A 256 14.10 15.02 -4.13
C VAL A 256 12.78 14.64 -3.47
N SER A 257 11.84 14.04 -4.21
CA SER A 257 10.57 13.56 -3.66
C SER A 257 10.79 12.55 -2.54
N LEU A 258 11.77 11.64 -2.67
CA LEU A 258 12.10 10.68 -1.62
C LEU A 258 12.72 11.37 -0.39
N GLU A 259 13.63 12.33 -0.59
CA GLU A 259 14.23 13.10 0.50
C GLU A 259 13.16 13.86 1.31
N LEU A 260 12.23 14.53 0.62
CA LEU A 260 11.15 15.28 1.25
C LEU A 260 10.13 14.38 1.95
N LEU A 261 9.88 13.17 1.42
CA LEU A 261 9.05 12.17 2.09
C LEU A 261 9.69 11.75 3.43
N VAL A 262 10.98 11.44 3.44
CA VAL A 262 11.72 11.08 4.66
C VAL A 262 11.71 12.24 5.66
N LYS A 263 11.86 13.48 5.17
CA LYS A 263 11.81 14.69 5.99
C LYS A 263 10.43 14.89 6.64
N GLY A 264 9.36 14.71 5.86
CA GLY A 264 7.98 14.73 6.36
C GLY A 264 7.74 13.66 7.41
N ALA A 265 8.14 12.41 7.14
CA ALA A 265 7.99 11.29 8.06
C ALA A 265 8.72 11.50 9.41
N LYS A 266 9.79 12.30 9.42
CA LYS A 266 10.53 12.69 10.63
C LYS A 266 9.93 13.88 11.39
N GLY A 267 8.80 14.43 10.93
CA GLY A 267 8.00 15.42 11.64
C GLY A 267 8.03 16.84 11.06
N ASP A 268 8.84 17.09 10.02
CA ASP A 268 8.82 18.37 9.29
C ASP A 268 7.80 18.28 8.14
N THR A 269 6.52 18.26 8.49
CA THR A 269 5.39 18.14 7.55
C THR A 269 5.14 19.43 6.75
N GLU A 270 5.78 20.54 7.12
CA GLU A 270 5.70 21.80 6.38
C GLU A 270 6.69 21.83 5.22
N ASN A 271 7.96 21.49 5.47
CA ASN A 271 9.02 21.54 4.46
C ASN A 271 9.33 20.18 3.84
N GLY A 272 8.77 19.09 4.38
CA GLY A 272 8.71 17.78 3.74
C GLY A 272 7.39 17.57 3.01
N THR A 273 7.17 16.36 2.50
CA THR A 273 5.91 15.95 1.87
C THR A 273 5.13 14.99 2.73
N VAL A 274 3.80 15.12 2.70
CA VAL A 274 2.85 14.22 3.38
C VAL A 274 2.03 13.48 2.33
N THR A 275 2.42 12.24 2.03
CA THR A 275 1.73 11.35 1.08
C THR A 275 0.60 10.59 1.78
N ILE A 276 -0.63 11.00 1.51
CA ILE A 276 -1.87 10.36 1.99
C ILE A 276 -2.93 10.41 0.88
N GLY A 277 -3.90 9.50 0.93
CA GLY A 277 -5.01 9.45 -0.02
C GLY A 277 -6.17 10.37 0.39
N GLN A 278 -7.14 10.53 -0.51
CA GLN A 278 -8.34 11.36 -0.27
C GLN A 278 -9.19 10.85 0.90
N ILE A 279 -9.07 9.56 1.24
CA ILE A 279 -9.81 8.95 2.35
C ILE A 279 -9.40 9.50 3.74
N ALA A 280 -8.33 10.30 3.82
CA ALA A 280 -7.94 10.98 5.05
C ALA A 280 -9.09 11.78 5.67
N GLY A 281 -10.01 12.32 4.86
CA GLY A 281 -11.19 13.08 5.29
C GLY A 281 -12.18 12.34 6.19
N VAL A 282 -12.07 11.01 6.34
CA VAL A 282 -12.89 10.21 7.26
C VAL A 282 -12.07 9.51 8.34
N VAL A 283 -10.77 9.81 8.44
CA VAL A 283 -9.89 9.28 9.50
C VAL A 283 -9.89 10.29 10.65
N GLU A 284 -10.69 10.03 11.68
CA GLU A 284 -10.98 11.03 12.72
C GLU A 284 -9.95 11.08 13.87
N GLU A 285 -9.22 9.99 14.11
CA GLU A 285 -8.36 9.84 15.27
C GLU A 285 -7.22 8.85 15.05
N VAL A 286 -6.18 8.97 15.89
CA VAL A 286 -5.09 7.99 15.97
C VAL A 286 -5.49 6.87 16.92
N ARG A 287 -5.41 5.62 16.47
CA ARG A 287 -5.82 4.44 17.25
C ARG A 287 -4.92 3.23 17.05
N PRO A 288 -4.96 2.23 17.95
CA PRO A 288 -4.26 0.97 17.75
C PRO A 288 -4.70 0.27 16.44
N VAL A 289 -3.74 -0.31 15.71
CA VAL A 289 -4.01 -1.08 14.48
C VAL A 289 -5.08 -2.15 14.72
N LYS A 290 -5.01 -2.83 15.86
CA LYS A 290 -5.98 -3.86 16.22
C LYS A 290 -7.42 -3.34 16.24
N GLU A 291 -7.64 -2.17 16.82
CA GLU A 291 -8.97 -1.55 16.88
C GLU A 291 -9.44 -1.11 15.51
N ILE A 292 -8.55 -0.55 14.69
CA ILE A 292 -8.85 -0.18 13.29
C ILE A 292 -9.33 -1.41 12.51
N LEU A 293 -8.60 -2.54 12.57
CA LEU A 293 -8.96 -3.73 11.79
C LEU A 293 -10.20 -4.44 12.33
N ASP A 294 -10.32 -4.59 13.65
CA ASP A 294 -11.48 -5.28 14.24
C ASP A 294 -12.78 -4.50 13.99
N SER A 295 -12.77 -3.18 14.19
CA SER A 295 -13.94 -2.32 13.92
C SER A 295 -14.32 -2.31 12.45
N MET A 296 -13.33 -2.23 11.54
CA MET A 296 -13.58 -2.28 10.09
C MET A 296 -14.28 -3.57 9.67
N ILE A 297 -13.87 -4.72 10.22
CA ILE A 297 -14.48 -6.01 9.90
C ILE A 297 -15.90 -6.09 10.45
N GLU A 298 -16.10 -5.72 11.71
CA GLU A 298 -17.43 -5.71 12.34
C GLU A 298 -18.40 -4.77 11.61
N GLU A 299 -17.96 -3.55 11.31
CA GLU A 299 -18.77 -2.56 10.60
C GLU A 299 -19.08 -3.01 9.17
N ALA A 300 -18.14 -3.63 8.45
CA ALA A 300 -18.40 -4.16 7.11
C ALA A 300 -19.52 -5.21 7.11
N ASP A 301 -19.52 -6.13 8.08
CA ASP A 301 -20.59 -7.13 8.24
C ASP A 301 -21.95 -6.48 8.53
N GLN A 302 -21.97 -5.42 9.35
CA GLN A 302 -23.18 -4.64 9.64
C GLN A 302 -23.69 -3.92 8.39
N VAL A 303 -22.80 -3.23 7.66
CA VAL A 303 -23.12 -2.52 6.42
C VAL A 303 -23.72 -3.50 5.42
N ILE A 304 -23.05 -4.61 5.13
CA ILE A 304 -23.52 -5.64 4.18
C ILE A 304 -24.90 -6.15 4.58
N SER A 305 -25.12 -6.40 5.87
CA SER A 305 -26.41 -6.90 6.38
C SER A 305 -27.54 -5.87 6.31
N SER A 306 -27.20 -4.57 6.28
CA SER A 306 -28.15 -3.46 6.27
C SER A 306 -28.58 -2.99 4.88
N LEU A 307 -27.81 -3.33 3.82
CA LEU A 307 -28.09 -2.88 2.47
C LEU A 307 -29.39 -3.50 1.92
N SER A 308 -30.32 -2.65 1.46
CA SER A 308 -31.50 -3.05 0.66
C SER A 308 -31.46 -2.40 -0.72
N ILE A 309 -31.80 -3.17 -1.75
CA ILE A 309 -31.92 -2.69 -3.14
C ILE A 309 -33.37 -2.33 -3.49
N LEU A 310 -34.33 -2.92 -2.78
CA LEU A 310 -35.77 -2.83 -3.05
C LEU A 310 -36.52 -2.18 -1.89
#